data_AF-A0A8S9WEJ8-F1
#
_entry.id   AF-A0A8S9WEJ8-F1
#
_cell.length_a   1.000
_cell.length_b   1.000
_cell.length_c   1.000
_cell.angle_alpha   90.00
_cell.angle_beta   90.00
_cell.angle_gamma   90.00
#
_symmetry.space_group_name_H-M   'P 1'
#
loop_
_entity.id
_entity.type
_entity.pdbx_description
1 polymer ?
#
loop_
_entity_poly.entity_id
_entity_poly.type
_entity_poly.pdbx_seq_one_letter_code
_entity_poly.pdbx_strand_id
1 'polypeptide(L)'
;MKNIAIGIIATLMICLAIVGVSYINSGVNAINSEDNSTISVSGTGIIGTEPNQAKAYLGVETQSGNVTEALEENFFKMESVIDAMETLGIKEDSIETSYFSIYPVRAHEKSGEEIVGYRVSNEVTV
;
A
#
# COMPACT_ATOMS: atom_id res chain seq x y z
N MET A 1 80.43 -63.14 21.70
CA MET A 1 79.09 -63.49 21.16
C MET A 1 77.90 -63.02 22.01
N LYS A 2 78.06 -62.67 23.30
CA LYS A 2 76.97 -62.14 24.15
C LYS A 2 76.52 -60.70 23.83
N ASN A 3 77.40 -59.88 23.22
CA ASN A 3 77.15 -58.45 23.00
C ASN A 3 76.38 -58.13 21.70
N ILE A 4 76.30 -59.10 20.76
CA ILE A 4 75.58 -58.94 19.48
C ILE A 4 74.07 -59.17 19.65
N ALA A 5 73.67 -60.10 20.53
CA ALA A 5 72.26 -60.40 20.81
C ALA A 5 71.53 -59.23 21.51
N ILE A 6 72.25 -58.50 22.38
CA ILE A 6 71.72 -57.32 23.08
C ILE A 6 71.45 -56.17 22.10
N GLY A 7 72.29 -56.03 21.07
CA GLY A 7 72.08 -55.03 20.00
C GLY A 7 70.82 -55.28 19.18
N ILE A 8 70.53 -56.54 18.82
CA ILE A 8 69.36 -56.88 18.00
C ILE A 8 68.05 -56.69 18.78
N ILE A 9 68.03 -57.03 20.08
CA ILE A 9 66.85 -56.83 20.94
C ILE A 9 66.59 -55.34 21.19
N ALA A 10 67.65 -54.53 21.35
CA ALA A 10 67.52 -53.09 21.49
C ALA A 10 66.94 -52.42 20.23
N THR A 11 67.35 -52.86 19.04
CA THR A 11 66.83 -52.33 17.77
C THR A 11 65.39 -52.75 17.50
N LEU A 12 64.99 -53.97 17.90
CA LEU A 12 63.61 -54.44 17.74
C LEU A 12 62.62 -53.70 18.66
N MET A 13 63.03 -53.34 19.87
CA MET A 13 62.21 -52.54 20.79
C MET A 13 62.04 -51.09 20.34
N ILE A 14 63.04 -50.51 19.69
CA ILE A 14 62.95 -49.15 19.14
C ILE A 14 61.96 -49.10 17.95
N CYS A 15 61.90 -50.15 17.13
CA CYS A 15 60.93 -50.22 16.03
C CYS A 15 59.47 -50.34 16.52
N LEU A 16 59.20 -51.02 17.64
CA LEU A 16 57.84 -51.07 18.21
C LEU A 16 57.37 -49.73 18.80
N ALA A 17 58.29 -48.91 19.30
CA ALA A 17 57.97 -47.60 19.87
C ALA A 17 57.54 -46.58 18.80
N ILE A 18 58.06 -46.68 17.56
CA ILE A 18 57.78 -45.73 16.47
C ILE A 18 56.39 -45.97 15.86
N VAL A 19 55.89 -47.22 15.86
CA VAL A 19 54.56 -47.54 15.30
C VAL A 19 53.41 -47.06 16.20
N GLY A 20 53.66 -46.89 17.50
CA GLY A 20 52.65 -46.39 18.46
C GLY A 20 52.34 -44.89 18.33
N VAL A 21 53.25 -44.09 17.76
CA VAL A 21 53.10 -42.63 17.68
C VAL A 21 52.22 -42.20 16.49
N SER A 22 51.98 -43.09 15.52
CA SER A 22 51.23 -42.77 14.29
C SER A 22 49.70 -42.80 14.42
N TYR A 23 49.16 -43.15 15.60
CA TYR A 23 47.70 -43.27 15.81
C TYR A 23 47.08 -42.15 16.68
N ILE A 24 47.85 -41.12 17.06
CA ILE A 24 47.39 -40.01 17.89
C ILE A 24 47.30 -38.70 17.10
N ASN A 25 46.62 -38.74 15.96
CA ASN A 25 46.02 -37.54 15.40
C ASN A 25 44.55 -37.79 15.08
N SER A 26 43.74 -37.87 16.13
CA SER A 26 42.31 -37.63 15.98
C SER A 26 42.14 -36.15 15.71
N GLY A 27 41.96 -35.80 14.44
CA GLY A 27 41.62 -34.45 14.02
C GLY A 27 40.37 -33.99 14.74
N VAL A 28 40.54 -33.14 15.76
CA VAL A 28 39.46 -32.31 16.26
C VAL A 28 39.31 -31.17 15.26
N ASN A 29 38.40 -31.35 14.31
CA ASN A 29 37.83 -30.20 13.61
C ASN A 29 37.07 -29.41 14.67
N ALA A 30 37.69 -28.37 15.22
CA ALA A 30 36.99 -27.38 15.99
C ALA A 30 35.99 -26.72 15.03
N ILE A 31 34.72 -27.14 15.11
CA ILE A 31 33.62 -26.39 14.55
C ILE A 31 33.56 -25.11 15.40
N ASN A 32 34.25 -24.06 14.94
CA ASN A 32 33.98 -22.70 15.39
C ASN A 32 32.53 -22.40 14.98
N SER A 33 31.60 -22.79 15.84
CA SER A 33 30.26 -22.24 15.81
C SER A 33 30.45 -20.83 16.35
N GLU A 34 30.39 -19.83 15.48
CA GLU A 34 30.24 -18.46 15.94
C GLU A 34 29.01 -18.43 16.85
N ASP A 35 29.24 -18.32 18.15
CA ASP A 35 28.23 -18.12 19.19
C ASP A 35 27.65 -16.70 19.03
N ASN A 36 26.95 -16.47 17.93
CA ASN A 36 26.15 -15.28 17.73
C ASN A 36 24.87 -15.46 18.55
N SER A 37 24.94 -15.15 19.85
CA SER A 37 23.79 -15.07 20.75
C SER A 37 22.79 -14.04 20.21
N THR A 38 21.80 -14.52 19.45
CA THR A 38 20.84 -13.66 18.75
C THR A 38 19.44 -13.96 19.25
N ILE A 39 18.73 -12.91 19.67
CA ILE A 39 17.30 -13.00 19.95
C ILE A 39 16.57 -12.37 18.77
N SER A 40 15.83 -13.19 18.03
CA SER A 40 14.97 -12.75 16.94
C SER A 40 13.53 -12.76 17.42
N VAL A 41 12.82 -11.65 17.21
CA VAL A 41 11.42 -11.49 17.59
C VAL A 41 10.66 -10.99 16.37
N SER A 42 9.52 -11.60 16.06
CA SER A 42 8.55 -11.03 15.14
C SER A 42 7.29 -10.64 15.92
N GLY A 43 6.69 -9.54 15.52
CA GLY A 43 5.45 -9.04 16.10
C GLY A 43 4.57 -8.45 15.01
N THR A 44 3.27 -8.62 15.15
CA THR A 44 2.26 -8.03 14.25
C THR A 44 1.49 -6.98 15.04
N GLY A 45 1.47 -5.74 14.51
CA GLY A 45 0.64 -4.66 15.04
C GLY A 45 -0.61 -4.49 14.18
N ILE A 46 -1.78 -4.42 14.83
CA ILE A 46 -3.05 -4.09 14.18
C ILE A 46 -3.57 -2.82 14.86
N ILE A 47 -3.92 -1.81 14.06
CA ILE A 47 -4.58 -0.59 14.54
C ILE A 47 -5.91 -0.49 13.81
N GLY A 48 -7.00 -0.42 14.59
CA GLY A 48 -8.31 -0.01 14.12
C GLY A 48 -8.54 1.44 14.51
N THR A 49 -9.06 2.25 13.60
CA THR A 49 -9.50 3.62 13.88
C THR A 49 -10.89 3.82 13.30
N GLU A 50 -11.68 4.66 13.95
CA GLU A 50 -12.98 5.07 13.42
C GLU A 50 -12.79 6.09 12.29
N PRO A 51 -13.55 6.01 11.18
CA PRO A 51 -13.58 7.06 10.17
C PRO A 51 -14.06 8.39 10.78
N ASN A 52 -13.40 9.50 10.43
CA ASN A 52 -13.66 10.82 11.01
C ASN A 52 -14.00 11.91 9.98
N GLN A 53 -14.19 11.55 8.71
CA GLN A 53 -14.54 12.47 7.63
C GLN A 53 -15.57 11.82 6.70
N ALA A 54 -16.47 12.65 6.18
CA ALA A 54 -17.42 12.30 5.13
C ALA A 54 -17.31 13.35 4.01
N LYS A 55 -17.67 12.94 2.79
CA LYS A 55 -17.84 13.86 1.66
C LYS A 55 -19.21 13.60 1.04
N ALA A 56 -19.93 14.66 0.72
CA ALA A 56 -21.22 14.58 0.03
C ALA A 56 -21.20 15.41 -1.24
N TYR A 57 -21.91 14.93 -2.26
CA TYR A 57 -22.05 15.59 -3.56
C TYR A 57 -23.53 15.91 -3.77
N LEU A 58 -23.83 17.17 -4.00
CA LEU A 58 -25.18 17.70 -4.10
C LEU A 58 -25.27 18.59 -5.32
N GLY A 59 -26.30 18.44 -6.14
CA GLY A 59 -26.37 19.15 -7.40
C GLY A 59 -27.79 19.38 -7.88
N VAL A 60 -27.92 20.33 -8.82
CA VAL A 60 -29.15 20.64 -9.52
C VAL A 60 -28.95 20.51 -11.02
N GLU A 61 -29.97 19.98 -11.68
CA GLU A 61 -30.04 19.89 -13.14
C GLU A 61 -31.31 20.60 -13.61
N THR A 62 -31.16 21.43 -14.65
CA THR A 62 -32.24 22.18 -15.29
C THR A 62 -32.16 22.00 -16.79
N GLN A 63 -33.30 22.13 -17.47
CA GLN A 63 -33.36 22.00 -18.91
C GLN A 63 -34.40 22.96 -19.49
N SER A 64 -34.00 23.74 -20.50
CA SER A 64 -34.90 24.60 -21.28
C SER A 64 -34.52 24.60 -22.76
N GLY A 65 -35.45 24.98 -23.64
CA GLY A 65 -35.15 25.32 -25.03
C GLY A 65 -34.19 26.51 -25.18
N ASN A 66 -34.10 27.37 -24.16
CA ASN A 66 -33.19 28.51 -24.10
C ASN A 66 -32.07 28.27 -23.07
N VAL A 67 -30.81 28.44 -23.49
CA VAL A 67 -29.64 28.24 -22.62
C VAL A 67 -29.60 29.20 -21.43
N THR A 68 -30.00 30.46 -21.63
CA THR A 68 -30.01 31.49 -20.59
C THR A 68 -31.05 31.16 -19.54
N GLU A 69 -32.24 30.76 -19.94
CA GLU A 69 -33.30 30.35 -19.01
C GLU A 69 -32.87 29.13 -18.18
N ALA A 70 -32.31 28.10 -18.85
CA ALA A 70 -31.81 26.93 -18.15
C ALA A 70 -30.70 27.29 -17.13
N LEU A 71 -29.82 28.23 -17.48
CA LEU A 71 -28.74 28.70 -16.60
C LEU A 71 -29.26 29.50 -15.41
N GLU A 72 -30.15 30.46 -15.64
CA GLU A 72 -30.75 31.28 -14.58
C GLU A 72 -31.54 30.43 -13.59
N GLU A 73 -32.35 29.50 -14.09
CA GLU A 73 -33.09 28.56 -13.23
C GLU A 73 -32.13 27.68 -12.42
N ASN A 74 -31.01 27.25 -13.02
CA ASN A 74 -30.01 26.46 -12.32
C ASN A 74 -29.37 27.25 -11.17
N PHE A 75 -28.99 28.51 -11.46
CA PHE A 75 -28.39 29.42 -10.48
C PHE A 75 -29.28 29.61 -9.26
N PHE A 76 -30.55 29.99 -9.46
CA PHE A 76 -31.48 30.21 -8.33
C PHE A 76 -31.76 28.94 -7.52
N LYS A 77 -31.84 27.78 -8.19
CA LYS A 77 -32.00 26.50 -7.51
C LYS A 77 -30.76 26.12 -6.72
N MET A 78 -29.56 26.37 -7.25
CA MET A 78 -28.33 26.10 -6.52
C MET A 78 -28.15 27.03 -5.32
N GLU A 79 -28.47 28.31 -5.47
CA GLU A 79 -28.46 29.29 -4.37
C GLU A 79 -29.35 28.79 -3.20
N SER A 80 -30.56 28.33 -3.51
CA SER A 80 -31.46 27.73 -2.51
C SER A 80 -30.88 26.48 -1.84
N VAL A 81 -30.09 25.69 -2.55
CA VAL A 81 -29.42 24.50 -2.01
C VAL A 81 -28.28 24.92 -1.07
N ILE A 82 -27.48 25.91 -1.45
CA ILE A 82 -26.40 26.46 -0.63
C ILE A 82 -26.96 27.06 0.67
N ASP A 83 -28.01 27.88 0.57
CA ASP A 83 -28.70 28.48 1.74
C ASP A 83 -29.18 27.40 2.73
N ALA A 84 -29.71 26.30 2.21
CA ALA A 84 -30.14 25.17 3.02
C ALA A 84 -28.96 24.48 3.74
N MET A 85 -27.81 24.36 3.08
CA MET A 85 -26.60 23.80 3.69
C MET A 85 -26.04 24.71 4.79
N GLU A 86 -26.02 26.03 4.56
CA GLU A 86 -25.60 27.01 5.56
C GLU A 86 -26.52 26.99 6.79
N THR A 87 -27.84 26.86 6.56
CA THR A 87 -28.83 26.70 7.64
C THR A 87 -28.58 25.45 8.48
N LEU A 88 -28.04 24.39 7.89
CA LEU A 88 -27.64 23.16 8.60
C LEU A 88 -26.29 23.30 9.34
N GLY A 89 -25.62 24.44 9.22
CA GLY A 89 -24.36 24.74 9.90
C GLY A 89 -23.10 24.34 9.12
N ILE A 90 -23.24 24.00 7.83
CA ILE A 90 -22.09 23.82 6.94
C ILE A 90 -21.52 25.21 6.65
N LYS A 91 -20.20 25.37 6.83
CA LYS A 91 -19.54 26.64 6.56
C LYS A 91 -19.42 26.84 5.05
N GLU A 92 -19.60 28.08 4.60
CA GLU A 92 -19.39 28.47 3.20
C GLU A 92 -18.02 28.01 2.66
N ASP A 93 -16.96 28.18 3.45
CA ASP A 93 -15.60 27.71 3.11
C ASP A 93 -15.47 26.20 2.89
N SER A 94 -16.46 25.41 3.29
CA SER A 94 -16.52 23.95 3.10
C SER A 94 -17.36 23.55 1.89
N ILE A 95 -18.02 24.50 1.22
CA ILE A 95 -18.85 24.27 0.05
C ILE A 95 -18.04 24.65 -1.19
N GLU A 96 -17.70 23.65 -2.00
CA GLU A 96 -16.95 23.86 -3.24
C GLU A 96 -17.75 23.38 -4.44
N THR A 97 -17.82 24.17 -5.52
CA THR A 97 -18.38 23.68 -6.79
C THR A 97 -17.47 22.61 -7.37
N SER A 98 -17.95 21.36 -7.41
CA SER A 98 -17.22 20.21 -7.96
C SER A 98 -17.45 20.01 -9.44
N TYR A 99 -18.62 20.43 -9.95
CA TYR A 99 -18.98 20.21 -11.33
C TYR A 99 -19.90 21.32 -11.86
N PHE A 100 -19.66 21.73 -13.09
CA PHE A 100 -20.56 22.59 -13.83
C PHE A 100 -20.49 22.23 -15.32
N SER A 101 -21.65 22.04 -15.95
CA SER A 101 -21.72 21.71 -17.37
C SER A 101 -22.99 22.24 -18.02
N ILE A 102 -22.86 22.64 -19.27
CA ILE A 102 -23.98 22.98 -20.15
C ILE A 102 -23.89 22.06 -21.37
N TYR A 103 -24.95 21.29 -21.61
CA TYR A 103 -24.98 20.28 -22.67
C TYR A 103 -26.21 20.45 -23.58
N PRO A 104 -26.06 20.49 -24.91
CA PRO A 104 -27.19 20.52 -25.83
C PRO A 104 -27.92 19.18 -25.84
N VAL A 105 -29.24 19.21 -25.65
CA VAL A 105 -30.14 18.06 -25.75
C VAL A 105 -30.63 17.95 -27.19
N ARG A 106 -30.51 16.75 -27.78
CA ARG A 106 -30.90 16.48 -29.17
C ARG A 106 -32.07 15.51 -29.24
N ALA A 107 -32.98 15.71 -30.20
CA ALA A 107 -34.06 14.75 -30.47
C ALA A 107 -33.50 13.46 -31.09
N HIS A 108 -34.01 12.30 -30.66
CA HIS A 108 -33.52 11.01 -31.14
C HIS A 108 -34.33 10.45 -32.33
N GLU A 109 -35.47 11.05 -32.67
CA GLU A 109 -36.37 10.53 -33.69
C GLU A 109 -36.23 11.28 -35.03
N LYS A 110 -35.60 10.59 -36.00
CA LYS A 110 -35.61 10.83 -37.45
C LYS A 110 -34.70 11.96 -37.98
N SER A 111 -33.55 11.52 -38.50
CA SER A 111 -32.78 12.14 -39.59
C SER A 111 -32.07 13.49 -39.33
N GLY A 112 -32.09 14.04 -38.11
CA GLY A 112 -31.35 15.26 -37.81
C GLY A 112 -30.92 15.33 -36.35
N GLU A 113 -29.66 15.70 -36.12
CA GLU A 113 -29.09 16.06 -34.82
C GLU A 113 -29.61 17.43 -34.33
N GLU A 114 -30.93 17.66 -34.41
CA GLU A 114 -31.51 18.95 -34.02
C GLU A 114 -31.45 19.12 -32.50
N ILE A 115 -30.89 20.25 -32.07
CA ILE A 115 -30.85 20.65 -30.66
C ILE A 115 -32.25 21.09 -30.26
N VAL A 116 -32.87 20.37 -29.34
CA VAL A 116 -34.21 20.65 -28.79
C VAL A 116 -34.15 21.37 -27.44
N GLY A 117 -32.96 21.57 -26.89
CA GLY A 117 -32.75 22.38 -25.71
C GLY A 117 -31.35 22.29 -25.15
N TYR A 118 -31.18 22.83 -23.96
CA TYR A 118 -29.94 22.90 -23.22
C TYR A 118 -30.20 22.41 -21.80
N ARG A 119 -29.30 21.57 -21.33
CA ARG A 119 -29.29 21.03 -19.99
C ARG A 119 -28.11 21.63 -19.23
N VAL A 120 -28.39 22.22 -18.08
CA VAL A 120 -27.37 22.78 -17.19
C VAL A 120 -27.32 21.92 -15.94
N SER A 121 -26.13 21.42 -15.60
CA SER A 121 -25.90 20.61 -14.42
C SER A 121 -24.84 21.31 -13.57
N ASN A 122 -25.11 21.48 -12.28
CA ASN A 122 -24.18 22.06 -11.32
C ASN A 122 -24.17 21.22 -10.05
N GLU A 123 -22.98 20.99 -9.50
CA GLU A 123 -22.75 20.17 -8.31
C GLU A 123 -21.77 20.87 -7.38
N VAL A 124 -22.03 20.75 -6.08
CA VAL A 124 -21.15 21.16 -5.00
C VAL A 124 -20.75 19.95 -4.15
N THR A 125 -19.57 20.03 -3.56
CA THR A 125 -19.04 19.06 -2.59
C THR A 125 -18.92 19.73 -1.22
N VAL A 126 -19.25 18.97 -0.18
CA VAL A 126 -19.09 19.32 1.24
C VAL A 126 -18.47 18.18 2.04
#